data_AF-A0AAP4FZN3-F1
#
_entry.id   AF-A0AAP4FZN3-F1
#
_cell.length_a   1.000
_cell.length_b   1.000
_cell.length_c   1.000
_cell.angle_alpha   90.00
_cell.angle_beta   90.00
_cell.angle_gamma   90.00
#
_symmetry.space_group_name_H-M   'P 1'
#
loop_
_entity.id
_entity.type
_entity.pdbx_description
1 polymer ?
#
loop_
_entity_poly.entity_id
_entity_poly.type
_entity_poly.pdbx_seq_one_letter_code
_entity_poly.pdbx_strand_id
1 'polypeptide(L)'
;MARKEIYYTVEDKGRDQGKVFFIREMAASQAEWWAIRAGLAMAKNGVNLPDNFSDMGMAGMAKVGLAMVAQIPPEDARPLLDELMACIQAVPDPSNQSVKRKLIDDDTEEVVTRLKLRSEVFKLHVDFLTATAS
;
A
#
# COMPACT_ATOMS: atom_id res chain seq x y z
N MET A 1 -14.20 12.35 10.94
CA MET A 1 -14.58 11.38 9.89
C MET A 1 -13.80 10.10 10.10
N ALA A 2 -14.35 8.93 9.79
CA ALA A 2 -13.66 7.66 9.95
C ALA A 2 -12.66 7.44 8.80
N ARG A 3 -11.51 6.80 9.10
CA ARG A 3 -10.47 6.42 8.11
C ARG A 3 -11.04 5.41 7.12
N LYS A 4 -10.60 5.43 5.85
CA LYS A 4 -11.06 4.43 4.86
C LYS A 4 -10.57 3.03 5.24
N GLU A 5 -11.41 2.04 4.97
CA GLU A 5 -11.21 0.66 5.37
C GLU A 5 -11.70 -0.28 4.26
N ILE A 6 -10.91 -1.30 3.93
CA ILE A 6 -11.25 -2.32 2.94
C ILE A 6 -10.88 -3.71 3.45
N TYR A 7 -11.54 -4.74 2.90
CA TYR A 7 -11.09 -6.11 2.99
C TYR A 7 -10.56 -6.55 1.63
N TYR A 8 -9.38 -7.14 1.63
CA TYR A 8 -8.73 -7.70 0.45
C TYR A 8 -8.67 -9.22 0.59
N THR A 9 -9.25 -9.92 -0.38
CA THR A 9 -9.16 -11.37 -0.49
C THR A 9 -8.16 -11.72 -1.58
N VAL A 10 -7.24 -12.64 -1.28
CA VAL A 10 -6.29 -13.12 -2.28
C VAL A 10 -7.00 -14.08 -3.25
N GLU A 11 -7.14 -13.66 -4.50
CA GLU A 11 -7.80 -14.47 -5.54
C GLU A 11 -6.83 -15.36 -6.32
N ASP A 12 -5.54 -15.00 -6.35
CA ASP A 12 -4.52 -15.75 -7.09
C ASP A 12 -4.41 -17.18 -6.55
N LYS A 13 -4.19 -18.13 -7.47
CA LYS A 13 -3.88 -19.51 -7.10
C LYS A 13 -2.54 -19.57 -6.37
N GLY A 14 -2.50 -20.24 -5.22
CA GLY A 14 -1.28 -20.40 -4.41
C GLY A 14 -1.59 -20.67 -2.95
N ARG A 15 -0.56 -20.69 -2.09
CA ARG A 15 -0.70 -20.95 -0.65
C ARG A 15 -1.50 -19.86 0.08
N ASP A 16 -1.51 -18.65 -0.47
CA ASP A 16 -2.27 -17.53 0.08
C ASP A 16 -3.70 -17.43 -0.44
N GLN A 17 -4.13 -18.27 -1.39
CA GLN A 17 -5.46 -18.16 -1.99
C GLN A 17 -6.57 -18.24 -0.94
N GLY A 18 -7.50 -17.28 -0.99
CA GLY A 18 -8.62 -17.18 -0.05
C GLY A 18 -8.27 -16.56 1.31
N LYS A 19 -6.99 -16.26 1.59
CA LYS A 19 -6.63 -15.45 2.77
C LYS A 19 -7.23 -14.06 2.65
N VAL A 20 -7.69 -13.53 3.78
CA VAL A 20 -8.33 -12.21 3.87
C VAL A 20 -7.50 -11.29 4.74
N PHE A 21 -7.35 -10.06 4.28
CA PHE A 21 -6.62 -9.00 4.95
C PHE A 21 -7.50 -7.78 5.11
N PHE A 22 -7.47 -7.17 6.28
CA PHE A 22 -8.11 -5.89 6.54
C PHE A 22 -7.07 -4.78 6.35
N ILE A 23 -7.40 -3.78 5.55
CA ILE A 23 -6.52 -2.66 5.25
C ILE A 23 -7.20 -1.38 5.71
N ARG A 24 -6.47 -0.57 6.46
CA ARG A 24 -6.95 0.70 6.99
C ARG A 24 -6.00 1.82 6.61
N GLU A 25 -6.58 2.94 6.19
CA GLU A 25 -5.84 4.15 5.86
C GLU A 25 -5.06 4.69 7.09
N MET A 26 -3.93 5.34 6.81
CA MET A 26 -3.15 6.12 7.77
C MET A 26 -4.00 7.29 8.30
N ALA A 27 -3.62 7.82 9.47
CA ALA A 27 -4.11 9.13 9.86
C ALA A 27 -3.52 10.21 8.94
N ALA A 28 -4.21 11.33 8.75
CA ALA A 28 -3.77 12.40 7.83
C ALA A 28 -2.33 12.88 8.11
N SER A 29 -1.96 13.08 9.38
CA SER A 29 -0.60 13.47 9.78
C SER A 29 0.46 12.42 9.41
N GLN A 30 0.10 11.15 9.49
CA GLN A 30 0.99 10.05 9.11
C GLN A 30 1.11 9.96 7.58
N ALA A 31 -0.01 10.06 6.86
CA ALA A 31 -0.03 10.03 5.40
C ALA A 31 0.78 11.21 4.79
N GLU A 32 0.61 12.42 5.33
CA GLU A 32 1.39 13.60 4.95
C GLU A 32 2.89 13.36 5.12
N TRP A 33 3.31 12.92 6.32
CA TRP A 33 4.72 12.69 6.59
C TRP A 33 5.32 11.56 5.75
N TRP A 34 4.54 10.51 5.48
CA TRP A 34 4.93 9.45 4.56
C TRP A 34 5.13 9.99 3.14
N ALA A 35 4.19 10.78 2.63
CA ALA A 35 4.26 11.35 1.28
C ALA A 35 5.45 12.30 1.10
N ILE A 36 5.73 13.15 2.09
CA ILE A 36 6.91 14.04 2.08
C ILE A 36 8.19 13.23 2.01
N ARG A 37 8.35 12.21 2.86
CA ARG A 37 9.56 11.35 2.83
C ARG A 37 9.70 10.59 1.54
N ALA A 38 8.61 10.04 0.99
CA ALA A 38 8.63 9.38 -0.30
C ALA A 38 9.07 10.33 -1.42
N GLY A 39 8.50 11.54 -1.48
CA GLY A 39 8.88 12.58 -2.44
C GLY A 39 10.35 12.99 -2.33
N LEU A 40 10.84 13.26 -1.13
CA LEU A 40 12.23 13.63 -0.89
C LEU A 40 13.20 12.49 -1.25
N ALA A 41 12.86 11.24 -0.93
CA ALA A 41 13.67 10.08 -1.30
C ALA A 41 13.73 9.91 -2.82
N MET A 42 12.62 10.08 -3.54
CA MET A 42 12.60 10.05 -5.00
C MET A 42 13.46 11.18 -5.60
N ALA A 43 13.27 12.42 -5.14
CA ALA A 43 14.00 13.59 -5.63
C ALA A 43 15.52 13.47 -5.43
N LYS A 44 15.95 13.02 -4.24
CA LYS A 44 17.37 12.78 -3.91
C LYS A 44 18.04 11.80 -4.90
N ASN A 45 17.27 10.84 -5.43
CA ASN A 45 17.78 9.80 -6.32
C ASN A 45 17.52 10.07 -7.81
N GLY A 46 17.05 11.28 -8.16
CA GLY A 46 16.80 11.66 -9.55
C GLY A 46 15.64 10.90 -10.21
N VAL A 47 14.73 10.34 -9.41
CA VAL A 47 13.55 9.64 -9.91
C VAL A 47 12.53 10.67 -10.37
N ASN A 48 12.32 10.77 -11.67
CA ASN A 48 11.30 11.65 -12.25
C ASN A 48 9.96 10.91 -12.32
N LEU A 49 8.90 11.59 -11.88
CA LEU A 49 7.53 11.13 -12.13
C LEU A 49 7.26 11.16 -13.65
N PRO A 50 6.57 10.16 -14.21
CA PRO A 50 6.11 10.24 -15.60
C PRO A 50 5.24 11.48 -15.82
N ASP A 51 5.37 12.12 -16.98
CA ASP A 51 4.59 13.33 -17.31
C ASP A 51 3.08 13.08 -17.25
N ASN A 52 2.65 11.85 -17.54
CA ASN A 52 1.25 11.42 -17.48
C ASN A 52 0.85 10.80 -16.13
N PHE A 53 1.67 10.93 -15.07
CA PHE A 53 1.44 10.24 -13.79
C PHE A 53 0.05 10.54 -13.20
N SER A 54 -0.41 11.80 -13.28
CA SER A 54 -1.76 12.21 -12.88
C SER A 54 -2.88 11.53 -13.66
N ASP A 55 -2.59 11.10 -14.89
CA ASP A 55 -3.57 10.57 -15.84
C ASP A 55 -3.64 9.04 -15.81
N MET A 56 -2.72 8.37 -15.09
CA MET A 56 -2.63 6.90 -15.05
C MET A 56 -3.76 6.22 -14.26
N GLY A 57 -4.65 6.99 -13.63
CA GLY A 57 -5.67 6.48 -12.70
C GLY A 57 -5.06 5.76 -11.48
N MET A 58 -5.92 5.31 -10.57
CA MET A 58 -5.48 4.83 -9.26
C MET A 58 -4.58 3.58 -9.32
N ALA A 59 -4.95 2.61 -10.16
CA ALA A 59 -4.18 1.39 -10.34
C ALA A 59 -2.84 1.64 -11.06
N GLY A 60 -2.80 2.59 -12.00
CA GLY A 60 -1.59 2.97 -12.71
C GLY A 60 -0.60 3.71 -11.80
N MET A 61 -1.08 4.68 -11.03
CA MET A 61 -0.27 5.38 -10.03
C MET A 61 0.28 4.42 -8.96
N ALA A 62 -0.50 3.44 -8.49
CA ALA A 62 -0.01 2.46 -7.51
C ALA A 62 1.11 1.57 -8.07
N LYS A 63 0.96 1.11 -9.31
CA LYS A 63 1.98 0.29 -9.98
C LYS A 63 3.26 1.09 -10.23
N VAL A 64 3.14 2.31 -10.72
CA VAL A 64 4.29 3.19 -10.99
C VAL A 64 4.93 3.66 -9.68
N GLY A 65 4.15 4.04 -8.67
CA GLY A 65 4.61 4.43 -7.34
C GLY A 65 5.47 3.35 -6.68
N LEU A 66 5.01 2.09 -6.69
CA LEU A 66 5.78 0.99 -6.13
C LEU A 66 7.07 0.71 -6.94
N ALA A 67 7.02 0.82 -8.27
CA ALA A 67 8.19 0.67 -9.12
C ALA A 67 9.23 1.80 -8.89
N MET A 68 8.79 3.02 -8.62
CA MET A 68 9.65 4.16 -8.29
C MET A 68 10.30 4.02 -6.92
N VAL A 69 9.59 3.48 -5.93
CA VAL A 69 10.19 3.12 -4.62
C VAL A 69 11.27 2.04 -4.76
N ALA A 70 11.22 1.20 -5.80
CA ALA A 70 12.30 0.26 -6.07
C ALA A 70 13.57 0.90 -6.66
N GLN A 71 13.51 2.18 -7.07
CA GLN A 71 14.66 2.93 -7.61
C GLN A 71 15.40 3.77 -6.56
N ILE A 72 14.90 3.81 -5.31
CA ILE A 72 15.59 4.45 -4.20
C ILE A 72 16.40 3.41 -3.40
N PRO A 73 17.51 3.81 -2.74
CA PRO A 73 18.34 2.90 -1.96
C PRO A 73 17.54 2.14 -0.89
N PRO A 74 17.87 0.87 -0.59
CA PRO A 74 17.12 0.05 0.37
C PRO A 74 16.93 0.69 1.74
N GLU A 75 17.91 1.46 2.22
CA GLU A 75 17.87 2.19 3.49
C GLU A 75 16.79 3.30 3.53
N ASP A 76 16.51 3.92 2.39
CA ASP A 76 15.47 4.94 2.23
C ASP A 76 14.11 4.26 1.91
N ALA A 77 14.12 3.17 1.13
CA ALA A 77 12.93 2.45 0.70
C ALA A 77 12.26 1.65 1.83
N ARG A 78 13.06 0.94 2.63
CA ARG A 78 12.56 -0.03 3.61
C ARG A 78 11.61 0.60 4.64
N PRO A 79 11.92 1.75 5.26
CA PRO A 79 11.01 2.39 6.20
C PRO A 79 9.68 2.78 5.58
N LEU A 80 9.67 3.25 4.33
CA LEU A 80 8.45 3.63 3.61
C LEU A 80 7.58 2.40 3.33
N LEU A 81 8.20 1.31 2.87
CA LEU A 81 7.50 0.06 2.54
C LEU A 81 6.98 -0.66 3.80
N ASP A 82 7.71 -0.60 4.91
CA ASP A 82 7.29 -1.20 6.18
C ASP A 82 6.10 -0.45 6.78
N GLU A 83 6.07 0.88 6.64
CA GLU A 83 4.94 1.68 7.08
C GLU A 83 3.67 1.43 6.27
N LEU A 84 3.78 1.19 4.96
CA LEU A 84 2.64 0.71 4.17
C LEU A 84 2.15 -0.65 4.68
N MET A 85 3.05 -1.56 5.04
CA MET A 85 2.65 -2.87 5.57
C MET A 85 1.96 -2.77 6.94
N ALA A 86 2.28 -1.74 7.74
CA ALA A 86 1.64 -1.51 9.04
C ALA A 86 0.14 -1.14 8.94
N CYS A 87 -0.32 -0.71 7.76
CA CYS A 87 -1.75 -0.47 7.47
C CYS A 87 -2.58 -1.76 7.34
N ILE A 88 -1.93 -2.93 7.32
CA ILE A 88 -2.55 -4.21 7.06
C ILE A 88 -2.69 -5.01 8.35
N GLN A 89 -3.85 -5.64 8.51
CA GLN A 89 -4.14 -6.59 9.56
C GLN A 89 -4.56 -7.93 8.93
N ALA A 90 -4.11 -9.04 9.50
CA ALA A 90 -4.61 -10.35 9.13
C ALA A 90 -6.04 -10.52 9.65
N VAL A 91 -6.85 -11.23 8.86
CA VAL A 91 -8.17 -11.75 9.25
C VAL A 91 -8.04 -13.27 9.27
N PRO A 92 -7.72 -13.88 10.42
CA PRO A 92 -7.37 -15.32 10.48
C PRO A 92 -8.51 -16.25 10.08
N ASP A 93 -9.75 -15.82 10.34
CA ASP A 93 -10.96 -16.53 9.92
C ASP A 93 -11.70 -15.70 8.85
N PRO A 94 -11.60 -16.06 7.56
CA PRO A 94 -12.31 -15.38 6.48
C PRO A 94 -13.83 -15.34 6.65
N SER A 95 -14.40 -16.31 7.37
CA SER A 95 -15.84 -16.39 7.64
C SER A 95 -16.26 -15.55 8.85
N ASN A 96 -15.30 -15.09 9.66
CA ASN A 96 -15.52 -14.24 10.82
C ASN A 96 -14.52 -13.07 10.87
N GLN A 97 -14.88 -11.98 10.19
CA GLN A 97 -14.05 -10.78 10.08
C GLN A 97 -14.01 -9.90 11.36
N SER A 98 -14.63 -10.35 12.46
CA SER A 98 -14.60 -9.61 13.74
C SER A 98 -13.20 -9.60 14.37
N VAL A 99 -12.40 -10.63 14.09
CA VAL A 99 -11.04 -10.75 14.62
C VAL A 99 -10.05 -10.21 13.59
N LYS A 100 -9.37 -9.13 13.97
CA LYS A 100 -8.31 -8.49 13.19
C LYS A 100 -7.08 -8.35 14.07
N ARG A 101 -5.92 -8.77 13.57
CA ARG A 101 -4.66 -8.62 14.31
C ARG A 101 -3.54 -8.13 13.39
N LYS A 102 -2.46 -7.64 13.98
CA LYS A 102 -1.27 -7.28 13.22
C LYS A 102 -0.78 -8.49 12.41
N LEU A 103 -0.19 -8.19 11.24
CA LEU A 103 0.49 -9.19 10.44
C LEU A 103 1.64 -9.83 11.22
N ILE A 104 1.80 -11.13 11.04
CA ILE A 104 2.99 -11.91 11.37
C ILE A 104 3.55 -12.49 10.07
N ASP A 105 4.79 -12.98 10.09
CA ASP A 105 5.47 -13.43 8.87
C ASP A 105 4.71 -14.57 8.16
N ASP A 106 4.13 -15.51 8.92
CA ASP A 106 3.38 -16.67 8.41
C ASP A 106 2.01 -16.32 7.80
N ASP A 107 1.56 -15.07 7.90
CA ASP A 107 0.30 -14.66 7.27
C ASP A 107 0.40 -14.60 5.74
N THR A 108 1.62 -14.41 5.20
CA THR A 108 1.87 -14.33 3.75
C THR A 108 2.93 -15.32 3.34
N GLU A 109 2.59 -16.21 2.42
CA GLU A 109 3.47 -17.26 1.90
C GLU A 109 4.11 -16.88 0.57
N GLU A 110 3.48 -15.95 -0.18
CA GLU A 110 3.86 -15.59 -1.52
C GLU A 110 4.31 -14.13 -1.61
N VAL A 111 5.42 -13.89 -2.32
CA VAL A 111 5.94 -12.53 -2.54
C VAL A 111 4.92 -11.67 -3.29
N VAL A 112 4.18 -12.27 -4.23
CA VAL A 112 3.15 -11.56 -5.01
C VAL A 112 2.02 -11.04 -4.12
N THR A 113 1.62 -11.79 -3.09
CA THR A 113 0.62 -11.36 -2.09
C THR A 113 1.08 -10.09 -1.40
N ARG A 114 2.35 -10.05 -0.95
CA ARG A 114 2.92 -8.86 -0.30
C ARG A 114 2.97 -7.65 -1.23
N LEU A 115 3.29 -7.84 -2.52
CA LEU A 115 3.30 -6.76 -3.50
C LEU A 115 1.88 -6.23 -3.78
N LYS A 116 0.89 -7.12 -3.90
CA LYS A 116 -0.52 -6.73 -4.09
C LYS A 116 -1.06 -6.01 -2.87
N LEU A 117 -0.79 -6.50 -1.67
CA LEU A 117 -1.16 -5.83 -0.43
C LEU A 117 -0.62 -4.40 -0.34
N ARG A 118 0.66 -4.18 -0.67
CA ARG A 118 1.22 -2.82 -0.75
C ARG A 118 0.54 -1.95 -1.80
N SER A 119 0.19 -2.53 -2.95
CA SER A 119 -0.57 -1.83 -3.99
C SER A 119 -1.96 -1.42 -3.50
N GLU A 120 -2.68 -2.30 -2.80
CA GLU A 120 -3.99 -1.98 -2.22
C GLU A 120 -3.90 -0.90 -1.13
N VAL A 121 -2.88 -0.96 -0.26
CA VAL A 121 -2.61 0.12 0.69
C VAL A 121 -2.36 1.41 -0.07
N PHE A 122 -1.49 1.42 -1.08
CA PHE A 122 -1.18 2.63 -1.82
C PHE A 122 -2.42 3.22 -2.50
N LYS A 123 -3.23 2.40 -3.20
CA LYS A 123 -4.50 2.83 -3.81
C LYS A 123 -5.40 3.54 -2.80
N LEU A 124 -5.58 2.94 -1.61
CA LEU A 124 -6.39 3.51 -0.53
C LEU A 124 -5.93 4.94 -0.15
N HIS A 125 -4.62 5.19 -0.19
CA HIS A 125 -4.01 6.48 0.14
C HIS A 125 -3.87 7.42 -1.05
N VAL A 126 -3.84 6.99 -2.30
CA VAL A 126 -3.79 7.94 -3.44
C VAL A 126 -5.18 8.38 -3.87
N ASP A 127 -6.24 7.67 -3.48
CA ASP A 127 -7.63 8.04 -3.80
C ASP A 127 -8.02 9.44 -3.32
N PHE A 128 -7.28 10.07 -2.39
CA PHE A 128 -7.53 11.46 -1.99
C PHE A 128 -7.02 12.48 -3.01
N LEU A 129 -5.97 12.16 -3.78
CA LEU A 129 -5.36 13.10 -4.76
C LEU A 129 -6.31 13.40 -5.92
N THR A 130 -7.23 12.49 -6.22
CA THR A 130 -8.24 12.67 -7.27
C THR A 130 -9.55 13.25 -6.73
N ALA A 131 -9.80 13.20 -5.42
CA ALA A 131 -11.03 13.72 -4.80
C ALA A 131 -11.08 15.26 -4.70
N THR A 132 -9.96 15.95 -4.94
CA THR A 132 -9.88 17.43 -5.00
C THR A 132 -9.82 17.98 -6.42
N ALA A 133 -9.88 17.13 -7.45
CA ALA A 133 -10.08 17.56 -8.83
C ALA A 133 -11.59 17.63 -9.11
N SER A 134 -12.24 18.69 -8.64
CA SER A 134 -13.62 19.06 -8.99
C SER A 134 -13.73 20.56 -9.11
#